data_AF-A0A026WNJ5-F1
#
_entry.id   AF-A0A026WNJ5-F1
#
_cell.length_a   1.000
_cell.length_b   1.000
_cell.length_c   1.000
_cell.angle_alpha   90.00
_cell.angle_beta   90.00
_cell.angle_gamma   90.00
#
_symmetry.space_group_name_H-M   'P 1'
#
loop_
_entity.id
_entity.type
_entity.pdbx_description
1 polymer ?
#
loop_
_entity_poly.entity_id
_entity_poly.type
_entity_poly.pdbx_seq_one_letter_code
_entity_poly.pdbx_strand_id
1 'polypeptide(L)'
;HICAFIHMYIHIYIHTYIHTSYIHTYIHTYIHTYIHVYIVTKRRIYIHTYIHTYIHTYIHTYIHTYIHTYIHTYIHTYIHTYIHTYIHTYIHTYIHTYIHTYIHTYIHTYIPS
;
A
#
# COMPACT_ATOMS: atom_id res chain seq x y z
N HIS A 1 -35.47 -63.69 31.73
CA HIS A 1 -34.20 -63.68 30.95
C HIS A 1 -34.33 -62.96 29.61
N ILE A 2 -35.21 -63.39 28.69
CA ILE A 2 -35.35 -62.79 27.35
C ILE A 2 -35.75 -61.30 27.40
N CYS A 3 -36.74 -60.95 28.24
CA CYS A 3 -37.20 -59.56 28.37
C CYS A 3 -36.10 -58.60 28.89
N ALA A 4 -35.30 -59.03 29.88
CA ALA A 4 -34.17 -58.25 30.38
C ALA A 4 -33.06 -58.07 29.33
N PHE A 5 -32.82 -59.10 28.51
CA PHE A 5 -31.84 -59.05 27.41
C PHE A 5 -32.29 -58.09 26.31
N ILE A 6 -33.57 -58.11 25.93
CA ILE A 6 -34.16 -57.18 24.97
C ILE A 6 -34.08 -55.74 25.51
N HIS A 7 -34.44 -55.53 26.78
CA HIS A 7 -34.36 -54.21 27.40
C HIS A 7 -32.93 -53.66 27.42
N MET A 8 -31.96 -54.48 27.82
CA MET A 8 -30.54 -54.10 27.83
C MET A 8 -30.02 -53.79 26.42
N TYR A 9 -30.41 -54.60 25.42
CA TYR A 9 -30.00 -54.38 24.03
C TYR A 9 -30.58 -53.07 23.47
N ILE A 10 -31.87 -52.80 23.71
CA ILE A 10 -32.51 -51.55 23.30
C ILE A 10 -31.84 -50.36 23.99
N HIS A 11 -31.58 -50.45 25.30
CA HIS A 11 -30.93 -49.37 26.04
C HIS A 11 -29.53 -49.07 25.50
N ILE A 12 -28.71 -50.10 25.28
CA ILE A 12 -27.36 -49.95 24.73
C ILE A 12 -27.44 -49.38 23.31
N TYR A 13 -28.30 -49.90 22.45
CA TYR A 13 -28.43 -49.45 21.06
C TYR A 13 -28.88 -47.99 20.98
N ILE A 14 -29.91 -47.60 21.72
CA ILE A 14 -30.40 -46.22 21.76
C ILE A 14 -29.31 -45.30 22.30
N HIS A 15 -28.71 -45.63 23.44
CA HIS A 15 -27.73 -44.75 24.07
C HIS A 15 -26.44 -44.63 23.24
N THR A 16 -25.90 -45.72 22.72
CA THR A 16 -24.63 -45.68 21.99
C THR A 16 -24.81 -45.15 20.57
N TYR A 17 -25.83 -45.61 19.85
CA TYR A 17 -25.99 -45.28 18.44
C TYR A 17 -26.62 -43.89 18.26
N ILE A 18 -27.69 -43.61 18.98
CA ILE A 18 -28.44 -42.35 18.81
C ILE A 18 -27.72 -41.23 19.56
N HIS A 19 -27.45 -41.43 20.85
CA HIS A 19 -26.94 -40.33 21.68
C HIS A 19 -25.45 -40.05 21.44
N THR A 20 -24.59 -41.06 21.50
CA THR A 20 -23.15 -40.83 21.33
C THR A 20 -22.66 -40.82 19.88
N SER A 21 -23.27 -41.58 18.97
CA SER A 21 -22.80 -41.54 17.58
C SER A 21 -23.49 -40.41 16.82
N TYR A 22 -24.82 -40.38 16.76
CA TYR A 22 -25.51 -39.46 15.85
C TYR A 22 -25.50 -38.03 16.37
N ILE A 23 -25.95 -37.80 17.61
CA ILE A 23 -26.04 -36.44 18.16
C ILE A 23 -24.64 -35.85 18.34
N HIS A 24 -23.70 -36.59 18.94
CA HIS A 24 -22.34 -36.06 19.14
C HIS A 24 -21.63 -35.81 17.81
N THR A 25 -21.62 -36.76 16.87
CA THR A 25 -20.92 -36.53 15.60
C THR A 25 -21.60 -35.44 14.79
N TYR A 26 -22.92 -35.40 14.70
CA TYR A 26 -23.62 -34.39 13.91
C TYR A 26 -23.44 -33.00 14.52
N ILE A 27 -23.69 -32.83 15.82
CA ILE A 27 -23.55 -31.53 16.47
C ILE A 27 -22.09 -31.12 16.53
N HIS A 28 -21.18 -32.00 16.97
CA HIS A 28 -19.77 -31.67 17.06
C HIS A 28 -19.20 -31.36 15.68
N THR A 29 -19.38 -32.23 14.68
CA THR A 29 -18.84 -31.94 13.35
C THR A 29 -19.51 -30.73 12.73
N TYR A 30 -20.83 -30.59 12.75
CA TYR A 30 -21.50 -29.46 12.12
C TYR A 30 -21.15 -28.14 12.82
N ILE A 31 -21.31 -28.05 14.14
CA ILE A 31 -21.04 -26.82 14.88
C ILE A 31 -19.54 -26.55 14.90
N HIS A 32 -18.69 -27.52 15.23
CA HIS A 32 -17.25 -27.28 15.29
C HIS A 32 -16.70 -26.94 13.91
N THR A 33 -17.00 -27.71 12.85
CA THR A 33 -16.47 -27.39 11.53
C THR A 33 -17.05 -26.10 11.00
N TYR A 34 -18.37 -25.88 11.12
CA TYR A 34 -18.97 -24.65 10.61
C TYR A 34 -18.45 -23.43 11.37
N ILE A 35 -18.53 -23.41 12.70
CA ILE A 35 -18.09 -22.26 13.49
C ILE A 35 -16.58 -22.08 13.38
N HIS A 36 -15.79 -23.14 13.58
CA HIS A 36 -14.33 -23.02 13.56
C HIS A 36 -13.84 -22.65 12.16
N VAL A 37 -14.27 -23.36 11.12
CA VAL A 37 -13.82 -23.04 9.75
C VAL A 37 -14.37 -21.69 9.33
N TYR A 38 -15.65 -21.40 9.52
CA TYR A 38 -16.20 -20.13 9.08
C TYR A 38 -15.56 -18.94 9.82
N ILE A 39 -15.58 -18.93 11.15
CA ILE A 39 -15.10 -17.80 11.94
C ILE A 39 -13.59 -17.66 11.82
N VAL A 40 -12.82 -18.73 12.02
CA VAL A 40 -11.36 -18.64 12.01
C VAL A 40 -10.87 -18.28 10.62
N THR A 41 -11.40 -18.91 9.58
CA THR A 41 -10.93 -18.67 8.20
C THR A 41 -11.37 -17.30 7.71
N LYS A 42 -12.62 -16.87 7.95
CA LYS A 42 -13.07 -15.51 7.60
C LYS A 42 -12.28 -14.44 8.33
N ARG A 43 -12.07 -14.60 9.64
CA ARG A 43 -11.28 -13.67 10.44
C ARG A 43 -9.84 -13.60 9.94
N ARG A 44 -9.21 -14.76 9.68
CA ARG A 44 -7.84 -14.81 9.16
C ARG A 44 -7.72 -14.15 7.80
N ILE A 45 -8.65 -14.43 6.89
CA ILE A 45 -8.68 -13.80 5.57
C ILE A 45 -8.86 -12.30 5.73
N TYR A 46 -9.85 -11.84 6.51
CA TYR A 46 -10.12 -10.42 6.71
C TYR A 46 -8.93 -9.68 7.29
N ILE A 47 -8.31 -10.21 8.35
CA ILE A 47 -7.12 -9.60 8.96
C ILE A 47 -5.98 -9.58 7.94
N HIS A 48 -5.72 -10.69 7.27
CA HIS A 48 -4.63 -10.76 6.31
C HIS A 48 -4.84 -9.80 5.13
N THR A 49 -6.02 -9.82 4.51
CA THR A 49 -6.31 -8.94 3.37
C THR A 49 -6.36 -7.50 3.81
N TYR A 50 -7.06 -7.16 4.89
CA TYR A 50 -7.15 -5.78 5.36
C TYR A 50 -5.78 -5.23 5.74
N ILE A 51 -5.02 -5.93 6.59
CA ILE A 51 -3.70 -5.46 7.02
C ILE A 51 -2.75 -5.41 5.82
N HIS A 52 -2.67 -6.47 5.02
CA HIS A 52 -1.75 -6.50 3.88
C HIS A 52 -2.12 -5.43 2.86
N THR A 53 -3.37 -5.32 2.45
CA THR A 53 -3.78 -4.32 1.46
C THR A 53 -3.64 -2.92 2.01
N TYR A 54 -4.14 -2.64 3.22
CA TYR A 54 -4.06 -1.31 3.80
C TYR A 54 -2.62 -0.86 4.02
N ILE A 55 -1.79 -1.69 4.68
CA ILE A 55 -0.39 -1.35 4.92
C ILE A 55 0.37 -1.25 3.62
N HIS A 56 0.25 -2.22 2.72
CA HIS A 56 0.99 -2.19 1.46
C HIS A 56 0.58 -0.99 0.61
N THR A 57 -0.73 -0.77 0.42
CA THR A 57 -1.20 0.35 -0.39
C THR A 57 -0.87 1.68 0.26
N TYR A 58 -1.12 1.86 1.55
CA TYR A 58 -0.84 3.12 2.23
C TYR A 58 0.66 3.43 2.24
N ILE A 59 1.50 2.48 2.65
CA ILE A 59 2.96 2.69 2.69
C ILE A 59 3.50 2.89 1.27
N HIS A 60 3.13 2.03 0.32
CA HIS A 60 3.62 2.15 -1.05
C HIS A 60 3.19 3.47 -1.67
N THR A 61 1.91 3.84 -1.58
CA THR A 61 1.42 5.10 -2.14
C THR A 61 2.03 6.30 -1.43
N TYR A 62 2.05 6.33 -0.10
CA TYR A 62 2.61 7.45 0.65
C TYR A 62 4.11 7.61 0.35
N ILE A 63 4.91 6.56 0.47
CA ILE A 63 6.34 6.62 0.20
C ILE A 63 6.59 6.97 -1.26
N HIS A 64 5.94 6.29 -2.21
CA HIS A 64 6.16 6.54 -3.62
C HIS A 64 5.77 7.98 -3.98
N THR A 65 4.59 8.45 -3.58
CA THR A 65 4.15 9.81 -3.86
C THR A 65 5.04 10.84 -3.17
N TYR A 66 5.35 10.68 -1.90
CA TYR A 66 6.16 11.64 -1.15
C TYR A 66 7.58 11.72 -1.71
N ILE A 67 8.25 10.57 -1.88
CA ILE A 67 9.61 10.54 -2.42
C ILE A 67 9.62 11.04 -3.85
N HIS A 68 8.72 10.54 -4.71
CA HIS A 68 8.69 10.96 -6.11
C HIS A 68 8.39 12.46 -6.22
N THR A 69 7.37 12.97 -5.52
CA THR A 69 7.04 14.40 -5.58
C THR A 69 8.14 15.25 -4.99
N TYR A 70 8.69 14.91 -3.82
CA TYR A 70 9.75 15.68 -3.18
C TYR A 70 11.01 15.70 -4.05
N ILE A 71 11.50 14.54 -4.50
CA ILE A 71 12.69 14.45 -5.34
C ILE A 71 12.45 15.16 -6.66
N HIS A 72 11.35 14.85 -7.34
CA HIS A 72 11.06 15.46 -8.65
C HIS A 72 10.93 16.97 -8.52
N THR A 73 10.15 17.47 -7.55
CA THR A 73 9.98 18.92 -7.37
C THR A 73 11.27 19.58 -6.94
N TYR A 74 11.99 19.04 -5.96
CA TYR A 74 13.24 19.63 -5.49
C TYR A 74 14.31 19.65 -6.58
N ILE A 75 14.56 18.51 -7.23
CA ILE A 75 15.56 18.44 -8.30
C ILE A 75 15.14 19.30 -9.48
N HIS A 76 13.90 19.17 -9.96
CA HIS A 76 13.45 19.94 -11.11
C HIS A 76 13.47 21.43 -10.80
N THR A 77 12.94 21.88 -9.67
CA THR A 77 12.94 23.31 -9.32
C THR A 77 14.34 23.82 -9.08
N TYR A 78 15.17 23.13 -8.31
CA TYR A 78 16.53 23.57 -8.01
C TYR A 78 17.39 23.63 -9.28
N ILE A 79 17.42 22.56 -10.07
CA ILE A 79 18.20 22.52 -11.31
C ILE A 79 17.66 23.54 -12.29
N HIS A 80 16.35 23.54 -12.54
CA HIS A 80 15.77 24.47 -13.52
C HIS A 80 15.98 25.91 -13.09
N THR A 81 15.71 26.27 -11.83
CA THR A 81 15.90 27.66 -11.38
C THR A 81 17.37 28.03 -11.36
N TYR A 82 18.26 27.20 -10.82
CA TYR A 82 19.69 27.51 -10.74
C TYR A 82 20.31 27.62 -12.13
N ILE A 83 20.11 26.63 -13.00
CA ILE A 83 20.64 26.67 -14.37
C ILE A 83 20.02 27.81 -15.14
N HIS A 84 18.70 27.95 -15.12
CA HIS A 84 18.04 29.00 -15.90
C HIS A 84 18.46 30.38 -15.42
N THR A 85 18.43 30.65 -14.10
CA THR A 85 18.85 31.95 -13.57
C THR A 85 20.32 32.19 -13.81
N TYR A 86 21.22 31.26 -13.51
CA TYR A 86 22.65 31.46 -13.67
C TYR A 86 23.04 31.67 -15.13
N ILE A 87 22.59 30.79 -16.02
CA ILE A 87 22.90 30.91 -17.45
C ILE A 87 22.26 32.17 -18.02
N HIS A 88 20.96 32.40 -17.77
CA HIS A 88 20.26 33.54 -18.33
C HIS A 88 20.83 34.85 -17.81
N THR A 89 21.04 34.98 -16.49
CA THR A 89 21.64 36.20 -15.94
C THR A 89 23.06 36.38 -16.43
N TYR A 90 23.93 35.38 -16.31
CA TYR A 90 25.34 35.52 -16.68
C TYR A 90 25.50 35.83 -18.18
N ILE A 91 24.85 35.07 -19.05
CA ILE A 91 24.92 35.31 -20.50
C ILE A 91 24.30 36.67 -20.82
N HIS A 92 23.11 36.96 -20.32
CA HIS A 92 22.43 38.19 -20.66
C HIS A 92 23.20 39.40 -20.15
N THR A 93 23.65 39.41 -18.90
CA THR A 93 24.44 40.51 -18.35
C THR A 93 25.78 40.64 -19.05
N TYR A 94 26.52 39.54 -19.24
CA TYR A 94 27.85 39.62 -19.84
C TYR A 94 27.78 40.07 -21.29
N ILE A 95 26.93 39.45 -22.11
CA ILE A 95 26.77 39.84 -23.52
C ILE A 95 26.22 41.25 -23.61
N HIS A 96 25.15 41.57 -22.88
CA HIS A 96 24.53 42.90 -23.00
C HIS A 96 25.47 43.99 -22.51
N THR A 97 26.13 43.82 -21.35
CA THR A 97 27.08 44.83 -20.86
C THR A 97 28.30 44.93 -21.75
N TYR A 98 28.89 43.82 -22.19
CA TYR A 98 30.08 43.84 -23.03
C TYR A 98 29.79 44.45 -24.39
N ILE A 99 28.74 44.01 -25.09
CA ILE A 99 28.36 44.57 -26.39
C ILE A 99 27.98 46.04 -26.23
N HIS A 100 27.12 46.38 -25.27
CA HIS A 100 26.67 47.75 -25.10
C HIS A 100 27.83 48.68 -24.74
N THR A 101 28.69 48.30 -23.78
CA THR A 101 29.84 49.13 -23.40
C THR A 101 30.84 49.23 -24.53
N TYR A 102 31.18 48.14 -25.21
CA TYR A 102 32.16 48.13 -26.28
C TYR A 102 31.68 48.93 -27.49
N ILE A 103 30.44 48.71 -27.96
CA ILE A 103 29.87 49.48 -29.07
C ILE A 103 29.73 50.95 -28.69
N HIS A 104 29.18 51.24 -27.52
CA HIS A 104 28.96 52.62 -27.10
C HIS A 104 30.27 53.37 -26.91
N THR A 105 31.28 52.77 -26.28
CA THR A 105 32.60 53.38 -26.14
C THR A 105 33.28 53.54 -27.50
N TYR A 106 33.27 52.51 -28.34
CA TYR A 106 33.92 52.54 -29.65
C TYR A 106 33.32 53.62 -30.57
N ILE A 107 31.99 53.73 -30.62
CA ILE A 107 31.32 54.81 -31.36
C ILE A 107 31.72 56.17 -30.78
N HIS A 108 31.66 56.34 -29.46
CA HIS A 108 31.93 57.63 -28.83
C HIS A 108 33.40 58.09 -28.92
N THR A 109 34.35 57.15 -29.04
CA THR A 109 35.79 57.46 -29.13
C THR A 109 36.30 57.51 -30.56
N TYR A 110 35.75 56.71 -31.49
CA TYR A 110 36.29 56.58 -32.85
C TYR A 110 35.40 57.18 -33.94
N ILE A 111 34.17 57.59 -33.61
CA ILE A 111 33.31 58.39 -34.49
C ILE A 111 33.18 59.77 -33.83
N PRO A 112 34.08 60.73 -34.10
CA PRO A 112 33.93 62.09 -33.63
C PRO A 112 32.73 62.72 -34.35
N SER A 113 31.90 63.45 -33.60
CA SER A 113 30.83 64.31 -34.14
C SER A 113 31.37 65.34 -35.11
#